data_AF-A0AA96Y5V4-F1
#
_entry.id   AF-A0AA96Y5V4-F1
#
_cell.length_a   1.000
_cell.length_b   1.000
_cell.length_c   1.000
_cell.angle_alpha   90.00
_cell.angle_beta   90.00
_cell.angle_gamma   90.00
#
_symmetry.space_group_name_H-M   'P 1'
#
loop_
_entity.id
_entity.type
_entity.pdbx_description
1 polymer ?
#
loop_
_entity_poly.entity_id
_entity_poly.type
_entity_poly.pdbx_seq_one_letter_code
_entity_poly.pdbx_strand_id
1 'polypeptide(L)'
;MNSWFNIPLILLILGGLMLVLRHWQRTARPNPELVRKLLHIPMGMVTLTFPWLFESVWQVAVLGGLAIAWLMTLRLYRPLAQGLGSVLGGVGRRSLGEVYFPLSVVILFALTPGQPLLYVIPILILALADAAAALVGTRYGQMRYVATEGYKSTEGSLSFFMATFFSVHVPLLLFSEAGRPESLLIATILGLLVMLIEAIAWQGLDNLFIPLGSFLLLQTHLAMDTSALVARLVVLGALIGFLWLWRSHTTLNDGALLGAALVGYFCWSVGGWPWLLAPLTLVLCYPLLIYRPTAQQPLSPAEKAVMIWQPMENDSNAWTRIHNVYAVLSVAAAGLVWLFLAQTFDRPQLIYPYTLAFAVNLAVICVAGLSPVRYWSRRHQWQVVRHIVLSWVLLFGPLLVFQGASTRAIAAALVGLVGTALGAIAFYRIQPLLQQHCAESVRWVYRALFTTLVSCLGLGAIALGAGG
;
A
#
# COMPACT_ATOMS: atom_id res chain seq x y z
N MET A 1 -5.00 -37.93 -15.95
CA MET A 1 -5.25 -38.27 -14.53
C MET A 1 -6.19 -37.22 -13.98
N ASN A 2 -7.17 -37.59 -13.16
CA ASN A 2 -8.13 -36.63 -12.62
C ASN A 2 -7.39 -35.61 -11.73
N SER A 3 -7.26 -34.35 -12.16
CA SER A 3 -6.50 -33.28 -11.47
C SER A 3 -6.99 -33.02 -10.04
N TRP A 4 -8.19 -33.50 -9.69
CA TRP A 4 -8.72 -33.52 -8.33
C TRP A 4 -7.89 -34.37 -7.34
N PHE A 5 -7.15 -35.40 -7.79
CA PHE A 5 -6.25 -36.18 -6.92
C PHE A 5 -5.05 -35.38 -6.42
N ASN A 6 -4.69 -34.27 -7.08
CA ASN A 6 -3.57 -33.43 -6.68
C ASN A 6 -3.85 -32.70 -5.35
N ILE A 7 -5.12 -32.43 -5.04
CA ILE A 7 -5.53 -31.74 -3.79
C ILE A 7 -5.12 -32.53 -2.54
N PRO A 8 -5.59 -33.79 -2.32
CA PRO A 8 -5.20 -34.54 -1.13
C PRO A 8 -3.70 -34.84 -1.08
N LEU A 9 -3.04 -35.02 -2.24
CA LEU A 9 -1.59 -35.22 -2.31
C LEU A 9 -0.83 -33.98 -1.78
N ILE A 10 -1.20 -32.79 -2.24
CA ILE A 10 -0.57 -31.53 -1.78
C ILE A 10 -0.83 -31.31 -0.29
N LEU A 11 -2.06 -31.53 0.19
CA LEU A 11 -2.38 -31.41 1.61
C LEU A 11 -1.56 -32.37 2.46
N LEU A 12 -1.34 -33.60 1.99
CA LEU A 12 -0.51 -34.59 2.68
C LEU A 12 0.96 -34.19 2.71
N ILE A 13 1.50 -33.68 1.60
CA ILE A 13 2.89 -33.18 1.52
C ILE A 13 3.10 -32.02 2.50
N LEU A 14 2.22 -31.01 2.47
CA LEU A 14 2.34 -29.83 3.33
C LEU A 14 2.09 -30.17 4.81
N GLY A 15 1.09 -31.03 5.10
CA GLY A 15 0.83 -31.53 6.44
C GLY A 15 2.02 -32.34 6.99
N GLY A 16 2.61 -33.20 6.16
CA GLY A 16 3.82 -33.95 6.50
C GLY A 16 5.00 -33.03 6.81
N LEU A 17 5.23 -32.00 5.99
CA LEU A 17 6.26 -30.99 6.24
C LEU A 17 6.04 -30.27 7.57
N MET A 18 4.81 -29.85 7.88
CA MET A 18 4.50 -29.23 9.18
C MET A 18 4.79 -30.16 10.36
N LEU A 19 4.48 -31.46 10.23
CA LEU A 19 4.78 -32.46 11.26
C LEU A 19 6.30 -32.64 11.46
N VAL A 20 7.06 -32.71 10.38
CA VAL A 20 8.53 -32.81 10.42
C VAL A 20 9.14 -31.57 11.09
N LEU A 21 8.72 -30.38 10.68
CA LEU A 21 9.20 -29.12 11.28
C LEU A 21 8.80 -29.00 12.75
N ARG A 22 7.61 -29.47 13.13
CA ARG A 22 7.18 -29.53 14.54
C ARG A 22 8.04 -30.50 15.34
N HIS A 23 8.35 -31.67 14.78
CA HIS A 23 9.23 -32.64 15.44
C HIS A 23 10.61 -32.01 15.69
N TRP A 24 11.20 -31.38 14.67
CA TRP A 24 12.46 -30.67 14.79
C TRP A 24 12.41 -29.49 15.77
N GLN A 25 11.29 -28.74 15.81
CA GLN A 25 11.09 -27.66 16.78
C GLN A 25 11.15 -28.15 18.23
N ARG A 26 10.64 -29.37 18.49
CA ARG A 26 10.67 -30.00 19.81
C ARG A 26 12.04 -30.54 20.19
N THR A 27 12.78 -31.12 19.23
CA THR A 27 14.07 -31.76 19.50
C THR A 27 15.23 -30.77 19.55
N ALA A 28 15.28 -29.81 18.62
CA ALA A 28 16.42 -28.91 18.43
C ALA A 28 16.20 -27.46 18.88
N ARG A 29 14.96 -27.08 19.23
CA ARG A 29 14.57 -25.70 19.63
C ARG A 29 15.19 -24.59 18.73
N PRO A 30 15.11 -24.71 17.39
CA PRO A 30 15.62 -23.70 16.47
C PRO A 30 14.91 -22.36 16.64
N ASN A 31 15.51 -21.30 16.09
CA ASN A 31 14.88 -19.98 16.04
C ASN A 31 13.50 -20.09 15.34
N PRO A 32 12.40 -19.63 15.97
CA PRO A 32 11.05 -19.68 15.38
C PRO A 32 10.96 -19.07 13.98
N GLU A 33 11.73 -18.01 13.71
CA GLU A 33 11.74 -17.37 12.39
C GLU A 33 12.32 -18.31 11.32
N LEU A 34 13.36 -19.07 11.66
CA LEU A 34 13.95 -20.06 10.74
C LEU A 34 12.94 -21.16 10.41
N VAL A 35 12.22 -21.69 11.41
CA VAL A 35 11.19 -22.71 11.19
C VAL A 35 10.08 -22.20 10.28
N ARG A 36 9.63 -20.95 10.51
CA ARG A 36 8.61 -20.31 9.68
C ARG A 36 9.06 -20.19 8.22
N LYS A 37 10.30 -19.79 7.97
CA LYS A 37 10.84 -19.70 6.59
C LYS A 37 11.05 -21.06 5.93
N LEU A 38 11.45 -22.07 6.71
CA LEU A 38 11.56 -23.45 6.24
C LEU A 38 10.21 -24.09 5.92
N LEU A 39 9.11 -23.60 6.48
CA LEU A 39 7.76 -23.94 6.03
C LEU A 39 7.36 -23.11 4.79
N HIS A 40 7.63 -21.80 4.82
CA HIS A 40 7.23 -20.85 3.77
C HIS A 40 7.84 -21.16 2.39
N ILE A 41 9.16 -21.43 2.32
CA ILE A 41 9.83 -21.68 1.03
C ILE A 41 9.24 -22.93 0.34
N PRO A 42 9.16 -24.12 0.98
CA PRO A 42 8.59 -25.29 0.31
C PRO A 42 7.10 -25.15 0.00
N MET A 43 6.32 -24.46 0.84
CA MET A 43 4.94 -24.12 0.49
C MET A 43 4.88 -23.34 -0.83
N GLY A 44 5.71 -22.30 -0.98
CA GLY A 44 5.85 -21.56 -2.23
C GLY A 44 6.33 -22.42 -3.40
N MET A 45 7.32 -23.30 -3.19
CA MET A 45 7.80 -24.18 -4.25
C MET A 45 6.72 -25.17 -4.73
N VAL A 46 5.88 -25.67 -3.83
CA VAL A 46 4.75 -26.51 -4.21
C VAL A 46 3.73 -25.70 -5.00
N THR A 47 3.40 -24.47 -4.59
CA THR A 47 2.43 -23.64 -5.32
C THR A 47 2.93 -23.23 -6.70
N LEU A 48 4.24 -23.08 -6.93
CA LEU A 48 4.80 -22.83 -8.26
C LEU A 48 4.36 -23.87 -9.29
N THR A 49 4.11 -25.11 -8.89
CA THR A 49 3.72 -26.20 -9.81
C THR A 49 2.25 -26.13 -10.27
N PHE A 50 1.44 -25.25 -9.67
CA PHE A 50 -0.02 -25.23 -9.89
C PHE A 50 -0.46 -25.03 -11.33
N PRO A 51 0.17 -24.15 -12.16
CA PRO A 51 -0.20 -23.98 -13.56
C PRO A 51 -0.16 -25.25 -14.39
N TRP A 52 0.59 -26.27 -13.94
CA TRP A 52 0.72 -27.55 -14.62
C TRP A 52 -0.05 -28.70 -13.94
N LEU A 53 -0.40 -28.55 -12.66
CA LEU A 53 -1.14 -29.56 -11.90
C LEU A 53 -2.66 -29.39 -11.95
N PHE A 54 -3.14 -28.16 -12.13
CA PHE A 54 -4.56 -27.83 -12.07
C PHE A 54 -5.06 -27.28 -13.39
N GLU A 55 -6.21 -27.78 -13.82
CA GLU A 55 -6.88 -27.36 -15.05
C GLU A 55 -7.98 -26.32 -14.77
N SER A 56 -8.45 -26.24 -13.52
CA SER A 56 -9.56 -25.38 -13.12
C SER A 56 -9.24 -24.54 -11.90
N VAL A 57 -9.61 -23.25 -11.96
CA VAL A 57 -9.54 -22.31 -10.82
C VAL A 57 -10.28 -22.85 -9.60
N TRP A 58 -11.38 -23.60 -9.80
CA TRP A 58 -12.15 -24.17 -8.70
C TRP A 58 -11.36 -25.19 -7.88
N GLN A 59 -10.45 -25.94 -8.50
CA GLN A 59 -9.62 -26.91 -7.79
C GLN A 59 -8.65 -26.20 -6.86
N VAL A 60 -8.01 -25.13 -7.35
CA VAL A 60 -7.11 -24.29 -6.56
C VAL A 60 -7.88 -23.53 -5.47
N ALA A 61 -9.09 -23.05 -5.77
CA ALA A 61 -9.96 -22.39 -4.80
C ALA A 61 -10.39 -23.33 -3.67
N VAL A 62 -10.76 -24.58 -3.98
CA VAL A 62 -11.08 -25.60 -2.97
C VAL A 62 -9.86 -25.90 -2.11
N LEU A 63 -8.69 -26.14 -2.72
CA LEU A 63 -7.44 -26.36 -1.98
C LEU A 63 -7.10 -25.17 -1.07
N GLY A 64 -7.19 -23.95 -1.59
CA GLY A 64 -6.94 -22.72 -0.82
C GLY A 64 -7.94 -22.53 0.32
N GLY A 65 -9.22 -22.79 0.08
CA GLY A 65 -10.27 -22.74 1.10
C GLY A 65 -10.04 -23.75 2.23
N LEU A 66 -9.69 -25.00 1.88
CA LEU A 66 -9.33 -26.04 2.84
C LEU A 66 -8.08 -25.66 3.65
N ALA A 67 -7.05 -25.12 2.99
CA ALA A 67 -5.84 -24.66 3.64
C ALA A 67 -6.13 -23.50 4.62
N ILE A 68 -6.91 -22.50 4.22
CA ILE A 68 -7.30 -21.38 5.10
C ILE A 68 -8.11 -21.90 6.29
N ALA A 69 -9.10 -22.76 6.06
CA ALA A 69 -9.92 -23.33 7.13
C ALA A 69 -9.06 -24.11 8.15
N TRP A 70 -8.11 -24.91 7.64
CA TRP A 70 -7.16 -25.65 8.46
C TRP A 70 -6.25 -24.73 9.28
N LEU A 71 -5.63 -23.73 8.64
CA LEU A 71 -4.76 -22.76 9.32
C LEU A 71 -5.52 -21.95 10.38
N MET A 72 -6.76 -21.57 10.11
CA MET A 72 -7.62 -20.92 11.09
C MET A 72 -8.00 -21.83 12.25
N THR A 73 -8.23 -23.12 11.99
CA THR A 73 -8.45 -24.10 13.06
C THR A 73 -7.20 -24.25 13.94
N LEU A 74 -6.02 -24.35 13.33
CA LEU A 74 -4.74 -24.38 14.06
C LEU A 74 -4.55 -23.14 14.93
N ARG A 75 -5.02 -21.97 14.48
CA ARG A 75 -4.89 -20.70 15.22
C ARG A 75 -5.91 -20.55 16.34
N LEU A 76 -7.18 -20.90 16.09
CA LEU A 76 -8.29 -20.62 16.99
C LEU A 76 -8.45 -21.71 18.07
N TYR A 77 -8.09 -22.95 17.77
CA TYR A 77 -8.20 -24.06 18.71
C TYR A 77 -6.94 -24.21 19.56
N ARG A 78 -7.01 -23.83 20.85
CA ARG A 78 -5.85 -23.72 21.77
C ARG A 78 -4.90 -24.94 21.78
N PRO A 79 -5.37 -26.20 21.86
CA PRO A 79 -4.49 -27.36 21.85
C PRO A 79 -3.65 -27.46 20.56
N LEU A 80 -4.25 -27.14 19.41
CA LEU A 80 -3.55 -27.15 18.12
C LEU A 80 -2.65 -25.92 17.96
N ALA A 81 -3.04 -24.76 18.50
CA ALA A 81 -2.24 -23.53 18.48
C ALA A 81 -0.91 -23.70 19.24
N GLN A 82 -0.96 -24.34 20.42
CA GLN A 82 0.24 -24.69 21.20
C GLN A 82 0.99 -25.90 20.62
N GLY A 83 0.28 -26.68 19.80
CA GLY A 83 0.75 -27.83 19.03
C GLY A 83 1.42 -27.43 17.72
N LEU A 84 0.78 -27.81 16.61
CA LEU A 84 1.27 -27.56 15.25
C LEU A 84 1.26 -26.08 14.87
N GLY A 85 0.37 -25.27 15.45
CA GLY A 85 0.26 -23.85 15.18
C GLY A 85 1.52 -23.05 15.55
N SER A 86 2.37 -23.55 16.47
CA SER A 86 3.63 -22.89 16.81
C SER A 86 4.70 -22.96 15.71
N VAL A 87 4.47 -23.74 14.66
CA VAL A 87 5.32 -23.73 13.45
C VAL A 87 5.03 -22.48 12.62
N LEU A 88 3.80 -21.96 12.70
CA LEU A 88 3.33 -20.78 11.96
C LEU A 88 3.66 -19.47 12.70
N GLY A 89 3.68 -19.50 14.04
CA GLY A 89 3.82 -18.32 14.89
C GLY A 89 5.05 -18.34 15.81
N GLY A 90 5.80 -17.22 15.81
CA GLY A 90 6.65 -16.83 16.93
C GLY A 90 5.82 -16.15 18.02
N VAL A 91 6.13 -16.41 19.29
CA VAL A 91 5.41 -15.84 20.46
C VAL A 91 5.35 -14.30 20.34
N GLY A 92 4.15 -13.75 20.15
CA GLY A 92 3.89 -12.30 20.23
C GLY A 92 3.47 -11.58 18.94
N ARG A 93 3.58 -12.18 17.73
CA ARG A 93 3.20 -11.49 16.48
C ARG A 93 1.74 -11.74 16.09
N ARG A 94 0.93 -10.68 16.03
CA ARG A 94 -0.42 -10.72 15.42
C ARG A 94 -0.32 -10.48 13.91
N SER A 95 -0.10 -11.53 13.12
CA SER A 95 -0.11 -11.46 11.64
C SER A 95 -1.17 -12.40 11.05
N LEU A 96 -1.77 -12.05 9.92
CA LEU A 96 -2.67 -12.91 9.13
C LEU A 96 -2.00 -13.43 7.86
N GLY A 97 -0.66 -13.36 7.78
CA GLY A 97 0.11 -13.77 6.59
C GLY A 97 -0.16 -15.19 6.11
N GLU A 98 -0.42 -16.12 7.02
CA GLU A 98 -0.80 -17.51 6.73
C GLU A 98 -2.14 -17.65 5.99
N VAL A 99 -3.06 -16.67 6.13
CA VAL A 99 -4.31 -16.60 5.37
C VAL A 99 -4.11 -15.87 4.04
N TYR A 100 -3.33 -14.79 4.07
CA TYR A 100 -3.06 -13.99 2.88
C TYR A 100 -2.29 -14.74 1.79
N PHE A 101 -1.41 -15.68 2.19
CA PHE A 101 -0.66 -16.52 1.26
C PHE A 101 -1.55 -17.41 0.35
N PRO A 102 -2.39 -18.33 0.89
CA PRO A 102 -3.26 -19.15 0.04
C PRO A 102 -4.30 -18.29 -0.71
N LEU A 103 -4.75 -17.18 -0.12
CA LEU A 103 -5.64 -16.25 -0.80
C LEU A 103 -4.99 -15.63 -2.05
N SER A 104 -3.75 -15.15 -1.94
CA SER A 104 -3.03 -14.55 -3.07
C SER A 104 -2.72 -15.58 -4.16
N VAL A 105 -2.41 -16.82 -3.78
CA VAL A 105 -2.25 -17.96 -4.70
C VAL A 105 -3.51 -18.23 -5.52
N VAL A 106 -4.68 -18.28 -4.88
CA VAL A 106 -5.97 -18.51 -5.57
C VAL A 106 -6.28 -17.35 -6.52
N ILE A 107 -6.16 -16.11 -6.04
CA ILE A 107 -6.42 -14.91 -6.86
C ILE A 107 -5.49 -14.89 -8.07
N LEU A 108 -4.19 -15.08 -7.86
CA LEU A 108 -3.21 -15.02 -8.93
C LEU A 108 -3.47 -16.13 -9.97
N PHE A 109 -3.74 -17.35 -9.54
CA PHE A 109 -4.09 -18.45 -10.45
C PHE A 109 -5.32 -18.12 -11.31
N ALA A 110 -6.32 -17.48 -10.73
CA ALA A 110 -7.51 -17.03 -11.44
C ALA A 110 -7.24 -15.91 -12.44
N LEU A 111 -6.27 -15.03 -12.15
CA LEU A 111 -5.89 -13.89 -13.00
C LEU A 111 -4.95 -14.26 -14.15
N THR A 112 -4.30 -15.42 -14.11
CA THR A 112 -3.27 -15.82 -15.08
C THR A 112 -3.62 -17.07 -15.90
N PRO A 113 -4.84 -17.24 -16.43
CA PRO A 113 -5.18 -18.42 -17.21
C PRO A 113 -4.30 -18.48 -18.48
N GLY A 114 -3.65 -19.62 -18.69
CA GLY A 114 -2.78 -19.84 -19.85
C GLY A 114 -1.47 -19.04 -19.86
N GLN A 115 -1.14 -18.30 -18.79
CA GLN A 115 0.02 -17.42 -18.71
C GLN A 115 0.92 -17.81 -17.52
N PRO A 116 1.61 -18.96 -17.58
CA PRO A 116 2.32 -19.52 -16.43
C PRO A 116 3.41 -18.60 -15.88
N LEU A 117 4.08 -17.81 -16.73
CA LEU A 117 5.11 -16.86 -16.27
C LEU A 117 4.56 -15.76 -15.37
N LEU A 118 3.37 -15.23 -15.69
CA LEU A 118 2.71 -14.22 -14.86
C LEU A 118 2.26 -14.77 -13.49
N TYR A 119 2.17 -16.09 -13.35
CA TYR A 119 1.92 -16.76 -12.08
C TYR A 119 3.21 -17.10 -11.33
N VAL A 120 4.15 -17.73 -12.02
CA VAL A 120 5.38 -18.29 -11.45
C VAL A 120 6.27 -17.20 -10.86
N ILE A 121 6.48 -16.10 -11.58
CA ILE A 121 7.38 -15.03 -11.13
C ILE A 121 6.88 -14.41 -9.81
N PRO A 122 5.62 -13.95 -9.67
CA PRO A 122 5.13 -13.41 -8.40
C PRO A 122 5.17 -14.40 -7.23
N ILE A 123 4.88 -15.68 -7.46
CA ILE A 123 4.97 -16.71 -6.41
C ILE A 123 6.44 -16.98 -6.03
N LEU A 124 7.36 -16.97 -6.99
CA LEU A 124 8.79 -17.15 -6.75
C LEU A 124 9.35 -16.01 -5.89
N ILE A 125 8.96 -14.77 -6.18
CA ILE A 125 9.29 -13.59 -5.36
C ILE A 125 8.74 -13.79 -3.94
N LEU A 126 7.46 -14.14 -3.80
CA LEU A 126 6.83 -14.37 -2.48
C LEU A 126 7.55 -15.47 -1.68
N ALA A 127 7.93 -16.57 -2.33
CA ALA A 127 8.56 -17.72 -1.69
C ALA A 127 9.99 -17.41 -1.23
N LEU A 128 10.76 -16.68 -2.04
CA LEU A 128 12.20 -16.52 -1.84
C LEU A 128 12.58 -15.18 -1.20
N ALA A 129 11.98 -14.06 -1.62
CA ALA A 129 12.47 -12.73 -1.26
C ALA A 129 12.31 -12.43 0.23
N ASP A 130 11.12 -12.68 0.80
CA ASP A 130 10.86 -12.50 2.24
C ASP A 130 11.74 -13.45 3.09
N ALA A 131 11.99 -14.67 2.61
CA ALA A 131 12.87 -15.60 3.31
C ALA A 131 14.35 -15.16 3.27
N ALA A 132 14.84 -14.74 2.12
CA ALA A 132 16.20 -14.22 1.96
C ALA A 132 16.42 -12.95 2.80
N ALA A 133 15.45 -12.04 2.82
CA ALA A 133 15.50 -10.82 3.62
C ALA A 133 15.57 -11.10 5.11
N ALA A 134 14.73 -12.02 5.61
CA ALA A 134 14.70 -12.38 7.02
C ALA A 134 15.97 -13.12 7.45
N LEU A 135 16.45 -14.09 6.68
CA LEU A 135 17.66 -14.85 7.03
C LEU A 135 18.92 -13.97 7.02
N VAL A 136 19.06 -13.10 6.01
CA VAL A 136 20.18 -12.16 5.95
C VAL A 136 20.04 -11.06 7.00
N GLY A 137 18.85 -10.47 7.15
CA GLY A 137 18.61 -9.39 8.09
C GLY A 137 18.78 -9.80 9.55
N THR A 138 18.40 -11.04 9.91
CA THR A 138 18.60 -11.56 11.27
C THR A 138 20.04 -11.90 11.58
N ARG A 139 20.82 -12.39 10.60
CA ARG A 139 22.21 -12.84 10.81
C ARG A 139 23.26 -11.75 10.58
N TYR A 140 23.03 -10.86 9.62
CA TYR A 140 23.99 -9.87 9.13
C TYR A 140 23.48 -8.42 9.22
N GLY A 141 22.26 -8.18 9.73
CA GLY A 141 21.69 -6.84 9.78
C GLY A 141 22.37 -5.92 10.79
N GLN A 142 23.24 -5.03 10.31
CA GLN A 142 23.94 -4.02 11.11
C GLN A 142 23.22 -2.67 11.01
N MET A 143 22.87 -2.26 9.80
CA MET A 143 22.22 -0.97 9.54
C MET A 143 20.70 -1.10 9.61
N ARG A 144 20.13 -0.85 10.79
CA ARG A 144 18.69 -0.95 11.04
C ARG A 144 17.99 0.40 10.83
N TYR A 145 16.78 0.34 10.27
CA TYR A 145 15.88 1.48 10.13
C TYR A 145 14.48 1.11 10.64
N VAL A 146 13.71 2.13 11.01
CA VAL A 146 12.33 1.96 11.49
C VAL A 146 11.43 1.71 10.28
N ALA A 147 10.79 0.54 10.26
CA ALA A 147 9.77 0.19 9.26
C ALA A 147 8.36 0.35 9.85
N THR A 148 7.32 0.07 9.06
CA THR A 148 5.93 0.13 9.55
C THR A 148 5.71 -0.79 10.76
N GLU A 149 6.35 -1.98 10.77
CA GLU A 149 6.35 -2.90 11.91
C GLU A 149 7.79 -3.12 12.41
N GLY A 150 8.16 -2.42 13.49
CA GLY A 150 9.44 -2.64 14.16
C GLY A 150 10.64 -2.14 13.35
N TYR A 151 11.69 -2.96 13.31
CA TYR A 151 12.94 -2.61 12.65
C TYR A 151 13.22 -3.56 11.49
N LYS A 152 13.66 -3.00 10.37
CA LYS A 152 14.24 -3.75 9.24
C LYS A 152 15.69 -3.34 9.07
N SER A 153 16.45 -4.12 8.29
CA SER A 153 17.84 -3.81 7.99
C SER A 153 18.04 -3.55 6.51
N THR A 154 19.01 -2.69 6.19
CA THR A 154 19.37 -2.41 4.80
C THR A 154 19.91 -3.64 4.09
N GLU A 155 20.63 -4.51 4.80
CA GLU A 155 21.16 -5.78 4.31
C GLU A 155 20.03 -6.77 3.98
N GLY A 156 18.99 -6.81 4.82
CA GLY A 156 17.78 -7.57 4.54
C GLY A 156 17.04 -7.05 3.32
N SER A 157 16.94 -5.72 3.17
CA SER A 157 16.30 -5.08 2.00
C SER A 157 17.07 -5.34 0.71
N LEU A 158 18.40 -5.26 0.75
CA LEU A 158 19.26 -5.61 -0.39
C LEU A 158 19.12 -7.09 -0.76
N SER A 159 19.07 -7.97 0.24
CA SER A 159 18.81 -9.41 0.01
C SER A 159 17.43 -9.64 -0.63
N PHE A 160 16.40 -8.93 -0.16
CA PHE A 160 15.07 -8.94 -0.76
C PHE A 160 15.11 -8.50 -2.23
N PHE A 161 15.77 -7.38 -2.50
CA PHE A 161 15.94 -6.84 -3.85
C PHE A 161 16.62 -7.85 -4.78
N MET A 162 17.74 -8.45 -4.35
CA MET A 162 18.49 -9.41 -5.15
C MET A 162 17.68 -10.68 -5.41
N ALA A 163 17.01 -11.22 -4.39
CA ALA A 163 16.13 -12.38 -4.55
C ALA A 163 14.98 -12.09 -5.51
N THR A 164 14.35 -10.92 -5.41
CA THR A 164 13.31 -10.47 -6.35
C THR A 164 13.87 -10.32 -7.75
N PHE A 165 15.01 -9.64 -7.90
CA PHE A 165 15.69 -9.42 -9.17
C PHE A 165 15.94 -10.75 -9.90
N PHE A 166 16.53 -11.75 -9.25
CA PHE A 166 16.77 -13.05 -9.89
C PHE A 166 15.49 -13.84 -10.13
N SER A 167 14.49 -13.71 -9.25
CA SER A 167 13.18 -14.34 -9.42
C SER A 167 12.40 -13.80 -10.63
N VAL A 168 12.73 -12.58 -11.08
CA VAL A 168 12.16 -11.97 -12.30
C VAL A 168 13.09 -12.21 -13.49
N HIS A 169 14.37 -11.86 -13.37
CA HIS A 169 15.31 -11.85 -14.48
C HIS A 169 15.51 -13.23 -15.09
N VAL A 170 15.74 -14.26 -14.26
CA VAL A 170 16.05 -15.62 -14.74
C VAL A 170 14.87 -16.23 -15.50
N PRO A 171 13.62 -16.22 -14.98
CA PRO A 171 12.52 -16.77 -15.75
C PRO A 171 12.21 -15.98 -17.03
N LEU A 172 12.32 -14.65 -17.02
CA LEU A 172 12.11 -13.85 -18.22
C LEU A 172 13.18 -14.13 -19.28
N LEU A 173 14.45 -14.23 -18.89
CA LEU A 173 15.54 -14.49 -19.81
C LEU A 173 15.46 -15.88 -20.45
N LEU A 174 14.98 -16.89 -19.71
CA LEU A 174 15.00 -18.29 -20.15
C LEU A 174 13.69 -18.78 -20.79
N PHE A 175 12.55 -18.18 -20.45
CA PHE A 175 11.23 -18.72 -20.79
C PHE A 175 10.30 -17.69 -21.42
N SER A 176 10.77 -16.47 -21.72
CA SER A 176 9.99 -15.43 -22.39
C SER A 176 10.71 -14.87 -23.61
N GLU A 177 9.96 -14.18 -24.47
CA GLU A 177 10.48 -13.46 -25.64
C GLU A 177 11.02 -12.06 -25.29
N ALA A 178 11.04 -11.68 -24.02
CA ALA A 178 11.57 -10.39 -23.60
C ALA A 178 13.07 -10.31 -23.93
N GLY A 179 13.49 -9.20 -24.54
CA GLY A 179 14.89 -8.98 -24.85
C GLY A 179 15.76 -8.91 -23.58
N ARG A 180 17.06 -9.09 -23.76
CA ARG A 180 18.05 -9.02 -22.67
C ARG A 180 17.99 -7.69 -21.90
N PRO A 181 17.99 -6.51 -22.55
CA PRO A 181 17.88 -5.25 -21.81
C PRO A 181 16.51 -5.09 -21.13
N GLU A 182 15.42 -5.51 -21.76
CA GLU A 182 14.07 -5.47 -21.20
C GLU A 182 13.97 -6.32 -19.93
N SER A 183 14.38 -7.59 -19.99
CA SER A 183 14.36 -8.50 -18.83
C SER A 183 15.22 -8.00 -17.67
N LEU A 184 16.35 -7.35 -17.95
CA LEU A 184 17.20 -6.70 -16.93
C LEU A 184 16.46 -5.52 -16.28
N LEU A 185 15.91 -4.61 -17.09
CA LEU A 185 15.23 -3.41 -16.60
C LEU A 185 13.95 -3.75 -15.82
N ILE A 186 13.15 -4.70 -16.31
CA ILE A 186 11.95 -5.20 -15.62
C ILE A 186 12.35 -5.75 -14.25
N ALA A 187 13.38 -6.60 -14.19
CA ALA A 187 13.84 -7.16 -12.92
C ALA A 187 14.34 -6.10 -11.93
N THR A 188 15.06 -5.06 -12.41
CA THR A 188 15.48 -3.94 -11.57
C THR A 188 14.29 -3.13 -11.05
N ILE A 189 13.34 -2.77 -11.92
CA ILE A 189 12.17 -1.97 -11.55
C ILE A 189 11.30 -2.74 -10.55
N LEU A 190 10.96 -4.00 -10.84
CA LEU A 190 10.17 -4.85 -9.94
C LEU A 190 10.91 -5.09 -8.63
N GLY A 191 12.23 -5.36 -8.67
CA GLY A 191 13.06 -5.50 -7.48
C GLY A 191 12.93 -4.30 -6.53
N LEU A 192 13.05 -3.08 -7.08
CA LEU A 192 12.93 -1.85 -6.29
C LEU A 192 11.50 -1.67 -5.76
N LEU A 193 10.49 -1.74 -6.62
CA LEU A 193 9.10 -1.47 -6.23
C LEU A 193 8.58 -2.49 -5.21
N VAL A 194 8.87 -3.77 -5.40
CA VAL A 194 8.40 -4.82 -4.48
C VAL A 194 9.15 -4.75 -3.15
N MET A 195 10.44 -4.40 -3.15
CA MET A 195 11.17 -4.10 -1.91
C MET A 195 10.53 -2.92 -1.15
N LEU A 196 10.09 -1.88 -1.85
CA LEU A 196 9.36 -0.78 -1.21
C LEU A 196 8.00 -1.23 -0.66
N ILE A 197 7.26 -2.07 -1.39
CA ILE A 197 5.98 -2.65 -0.93
C ILE A 197 6.21 -3.46 0.35
N GLU A 198 7.24 -4.31 0.38
CA GLU A 198 7.64 -5.07 1.56
C GLU A 198 7.93 -4.14 2.74
N ALA A 199 8.71 -3.08 2.52
CA ALA A 199 9.12 -2.14 3.56
C ALA A 199 7.93 -1.46 4.26
N ILE A 200 6.85 -1.21 3.52
CA ILE A 200 5.66 -0.54 4.05
C ILE A 200 4.54 -1.49 4.51
N ALA A 201 4.59 -2.76 4.12
CA ALA A 201 3.58 -3.76 4.48
C ALA A 201 3.57 -4.07 5.99
N TRP A 202 2.39 -4.40 6.52
CA TRP A 202 2.17 -4.72 7.93
C TRP A 202 1.26 -5.94 8.09
N GLN A 203 1.27 -6.57 9.26
CA GLN A 203 0.40 -7.69 9.66
C GLN A 203 0.37 -8.88 8.70
N GLY A 204 1.43 -9.08 7.89
CA GLY A 204 1.50 -10.14 6.89
C GLY A 204 0.85 -9.80 5.54
N LEU A 205 0.45 -8.54 5.31
CA LEU A 205 -0.14 -8.09 4.04
C LEU A 205 0.85 -8.17 2.87
N ASP A 206 2.15 -8.25 3.14
CA ASP A 206 3.19 -8.57 2.16
C ASP A 206 2.87 -9.87 1.41
N ASN A 207 2.33 -10.90 2.09
CA ASN A 207 1.89 -12.15 1.45
C ASN A 207 0.74 -11.99 0.45
N LEU A 208 0.05 -10.83 0.44
CA LEU A 208 -0.98 -10.47 -0.53
C LEU A 208 -0.49 -9.42 -1.55
N PHE A 209 0.14 -8.35 -1.07
CA PHE A 209 0.57 -7.23 -1.92
C PHE A 209 1.78 -7.56 -2.79
N ILE A 210 2.71 -8.42 -2.33
CA ILE A 210 3.87 -8.80 -3.14
C ILE A 210 3.43 -9.57 -4.40
N PRO A 211 2.64 -10.67 -4.31
CA PRO A 211 2.22 -11.39 -5.52
C PRO A 211 1.36 -10.56 -6.45
N LEU A 212 0.34 -9.88 -5.93
CA LEU A 212 -0.60 -9.12 -6.75
C LEU A 212 0.07 -7.87 -7.35
N GLY A 213 0.90 -7.17 -6.58
CA GLY A 213 1.68 -6.04 -7.06
C GLY A 213 2.71 -6.47 -8.11
N SER A 214 3.43 -7.57 -7.88
CA SER A 214 4.40 -8.11 -8.85
C SER A 214 3.71 -8.55 -10.14
N PHE A 215 2.53 -9.17 -10.07
CA PHE A 215 1.72 -9.54 -11.24
C PHE A 215 1.34 -8.30 -12.06
N LEU A 216 0.75 -7.28 -11.43
CA LEU A 216 0.33 -6.06 -12.13
C LEU A 216 1.52 -5.32 -12.75
N LEU A 217 2.63 -5.21 -12.00
CA LEU A 217 3.86 -4.59 -12.50
C LEU A 217 4.44 -5.40 -13.67
N LEU A 218 4.52 -6.72 -13.54
CA LEU A 218 5.04 -7.57 -14.60
C LEU A 218 4.19 -7.47 -15.87
N GLN A 219 2.86 -7.62 -15.75
CA GLN A 219 1.93 -7.54 -16.87
C GLN A 219 2.04 -6.21 -17.62
N THR A 220 2.18 -5.09 -16.88
CA THR A 220 2.30 -3.76 -17.49
C THR A 220 3.65 -3.53 -18.16
N HIS A 221 4.74 -4.09 -17.63
CA HIS A 221 6.09 -3.81 -18.13
C HIS A 221 6.54 -4.77 -19.25
N LEU A 222 5.95 -5.97 -19.35
CA LEU A 222 6.34 -6.96 -20.37
C LEU A 222 6.15 -6.49 -21.81
N ALA A 223 5.19 -5.61 -22.07
CA ALA A 223 4.92 -5.08 -23.41
C ALA A 223 5.74 -3.81 -23.74
N MET A 224 6.54 -3.30 -22.80
CA MET A 224 7.29 -2.06 -22.98
C MET A 224 8.64 -2.33 -23.64
N ASP A 225 9.06 -1.42 -24.52
CA ASP A 225 10.41 -1.43 -25.07
C ASP A 225 11.45 -0.93 -24.06
N THR A 226 12.74 -1.13 -24.38
CA THR A 226 13.85 -0.66 -23.56
C THR A 226 13.74 0.84 -23.21
N SER A 227 13.30 1.69 -24.14
CA SER A 227 13.25 3.14 -23.93
C SER A 227 12.21 3.54 -22.90
N ALA A 228 11.02 2.94 -22.97
CA ALA A 228 9.94 3.13 -22.03
C ALA A 228 10.32 2.59 -20.65
N LEU A 229 10.98 1.43 -20.57
CA LEU A 229 11.48 0.87 -19.31
C LEU A 229 12.55 1.74 -18.65
N VAL A 230 13.48 2.31 -19.44
CA VAL A 230 14.45 3.30 -18.92
C VAL A 230 13.72 4.52 -18.36
N ALA A 231 12.70 5.03 -19.05
CA ALA A 231 11.89 6.14 -18.55
C ALA A 231 11.18 5.78 -17.23
N ARG A 232 10.63 4.57 -17.10
CA ARG A 232 10.05 4.07 -15.84
C ARG A 232 11.06 4.09 -14.69
N LEU A 233 12.26 3.57 -14.94
CA LEU A 233 13.32 3.53 -13.93
C LEU A 233 13.79 4.94 -13.53
N VAL A 234 13.97 5.84 -14.51
CA VAL A 234 14.37 7.23 -14.26
C VAL A 234 13.32 7.96 -13.43
N VAL A 235 12.03 7.81 -13.76
CA VAL A 235 10.95 8.46 -12.99
C VAL A 235 10.85 7.89 -11.58
N LEU A 236 11.02 6.58 -11.40
CA LEU A 236 11.07 5.97 -10.07
C LEU A 236 12.22 6.56 -9.24
N GLY A 237 13.44 6.62 -9.81
CA GLY A 237 14.60 7.19 -9.15
C GLY A 237 14.42 8.68 -8.84
N ALA A 238 13.87 9.46 -9.78
CA ALA A 238 13.59 10.87 -9.60
C ALA A 238 12.56 11.12 -8.48
N LEU A 239 11.50 10.31 -8.42
CA LEU A 239 10.47 10.43 -7.38
C LEU A 239 11.02 10.11 -5.99
N ILE A 240 11.79 9.02 -5.86
CA ILE A 240 12.45 8.66 -4.60
C ILE A 240 13.46 9.73 -4.19
N GLY A 241 14.32 10.17 -5.12
CA GLY A 241 15.31 11.21 -4.88
C GLY A 241 14.69 12.54 -4.47
N PHE A 242 13.63 12.96 -5.15
CA PHE A 242 12.85 14.15 -4.81
C PHE A 242 12.27 14.05 -3.40
N LEU A 243 11.58 12.95 -3.05
CA LEU A 243 10.99 12.78 -1.72
C LEU A 243 12.05 12.67 -0.62
N TRP A 244 13.21 12.09 -0.93
CA TRP A 244 14.33 12.06 -0.01
C TRP A 244 14.90 13.46 0.26
N LEU A 245 15.07 14.30 -0.77
CA LEU A 245 15.49 15.69 -0.59
C LEU A 245 14.41 16.51 0.14
N TRP A 246 13.13 16.22 -0.12
CA TRP A 246 11.98 16.88 0.49
C TRP A 246 11.70 16.42 1.93
N ARG A 247 12.37 15.37 2.42
CA ARG A 247 12.07 14.72 3.70
C ARG A 247 12.07 15.68 4.91
N SER A 248 12.95 16.68 4.90
CA SER A 248 13.09 17.69 5.96
C SER A 248 11.93 18.68 6.01
N HIS A 249 11.19 18.83 4.91
CA HIS A 249 10.07 19.77 4.79
C HIS A 249 8.72 19.14 5.14
N THR A 250 8.65 17.81 5.28
CA THR A 250 7.42 17.08 5.56
C THR A 250 7.32 16.64 7.02
N THR A 251 6.12 16.22 7.40
CA THR A 251 5.84 15.52 8.66
C THR A 251 5.61 14.03 8.46
N LEU A 252 5.93 13.48 7.29
CA LEU A 252 5.88 12.05 7.00
C LEU A 252 7.10 11.37 7.63
N ASN A 253 6.90 10.21 8.24
CA ASN A 253 8.01 9.34 8.60
C ASN A 253 8.58 8.64 7.34
N ASP A 254 9.73 7.98 7.48
CA ASP A 254 10.43 7.41 6.32
C ASP A 254 9.56 6.35 5.59
N GLY A 255 8.83 5.49 6.32
CA GLY A 255 7.89 4.53 5.72
C GLY A 255 6.73 5.20 4.98
N ALA A 256 6.23 6.33 5.48
CA ALA A 256 5.19 7.11 4.82
C ALA A 256 5.70 7.82 3.56
N LEU A 257 6.96 8.29 3.55
CA LEU A 257 7.60 8.82 2.34
C LEU A 257 7.73 7.72 1.26
N LEU A 258 8.13 6.51 1.63
CA LEU A 258 8.15 5.36 0.71
C LEU A 258 6.74 5.03 0.20
N GLY A 259 5.73 5.05 1.06
CA GLY A 259 4.33 4.89 0.66
C GLY A 259 3.86 5.96 -0.31
N ALA A 260 4.25 7.23 -0.09
CA ALA A 260 3.93 8.32 -0.99
C ALA A 260 4.63 8.18 -2.35
N ALA A 261 5.87 7.69 -2.36
CA ALA A 261 6.60 7.36 -3.58
C ALA A 261 5.88 6.26 -4.37
N LEU A 262 5.46 5.18 -3.71
CA LEU A 262 4.72 4.09 -4.36
C LEU A 262 3.39 4.55 -4.93
N VAL A 263 2.61 5.34 -4.17
CA VAL A 263 1.34 5.91 -4.65
C VAL A 263 1.59 6.83 -5.85
N GLY A 264 2.57 7.74 -5.76
CA GLY A 264 2.91 8.64 -6.86
C GLY A 264 3.34 7.89 -8.11
N TYR A 265 4.23 6.90 -7.95
CA TYR A 265 4.68 6.05 -9.05
C TYR A 265 3.52 5.28 -9.67
N PHE A 266 2.63 4.69 -8.87
CA PHE A 266 1.46 3.96 -9.39
C PHE A 266 0.51 4.89 -10.15
N CYS A 267 0.18 6.05 -9.59
CA CYS A 267 -0.68 7.04 -10.24
C CYS A 267 -0.12 7.48 -11.60
N TRP A 268 1.19 7.74 -11.66
CA TRP A 268 1.87 8.08 -12.91
C TRP A 268 1.97 6.88 -13.87
N SER A 269 2.27 5.69 -13.35
CA SER A 269 2.52 4.51 -14.17
C SER A 269 1.26 4.06 -14.90
N VAL A 270 0.14 4.04 -14.18
CA VAL A 270 -1.16 3.55 -14.65
C VAL A 270 -1.97 4.66 -15.33
N GLY A 271 -1.98 5.89 -14.79
CA GLY A 271 -2.77 6.98 -15.34
C GLY A 271 -2.02 7.93 -16.28
N GLY A 272 -0.69 7.94 -16.23
CA GLY A 272 0.13 8.95 -16.87
C GLY A 272 0.33 10.19 -16.00
N TRP A 273 1.04 11.18 -16.55
CA TRP A 273 1.45 12.38 -15.80
C TRP A 273 0.32 13.25 -15.22
N PRO A 274 -0.89 13.38 -15.84
CA PRO A 274 -1.95 14.19 -15.24
C PRO A 274 -2.42 13.65 -13.89
N TRP A 275 -2.36 12.33 -13.71
CA TRP A 275 -2.73 11.66 -12.47
C TRP A 275 -1.66 11.77 -11.38
N LEU A 276 -0.44 12.18 -11.72
CA LEU A 276 0.60 12.49 -10.73
C LEU A 276 0.39 13.87 -10.08
N LEU A 277 -0.31 14.79 -10.75
CA LEU A 277 -0.47 16.17 -10.31
C LEU A 277 -1.09 16.27 -8.91
N ALA A 278 -2.22 15.61 -8.68
CA ALA A 278 -2.93 15.71 -7.39
C ALA A 278 -2.12 15.15 -6.20
N PRO A 279 -1.56 13.93 -6.23
CA PRO A 279 -0.75 13.42 -5.13
C PRO A 279 0.54 14.23 -4.94
N LEU A 280 1.20 14.68 -6.02
CA LEU A 280 2.41 15.50 -5.94
C LEU A 280 2.12 16.86 -5.29
N THR A 281 1.07 17.56 -5.73
CA THR A 281 0.60 18.81 -5.12
C THR A 281 0.28 18.62 -3.65
N LEU A 282 -0.41 17.54 -3.28
CA LEU A 282 -0.72 17.27 -1.88
C LEU A 282 0.56 17.15 -1.05
N VAL A 283 1.54 16.33 -1.48
CA VAL A 283 2.81 16.12 -0.76
C VAL A 283 3.63 17.41 -0.64
N LEU A 284 3.60 18.27 -1.67
CA LEU A 284 4.29 19.56 -1.69
C LEU A 284 3.62 20.59 -0.77
N CYS A 285 2.29 20.68 -0.79
CA CYS A 285 1.58 21.81 -0.19
C CYS A 285 1.11 21.53 1.24
N TYR A 286 0.78 20.28 1.60
CA TYR A 286 0.27 20.00 2.93
C TYR A 286 1.21 20.43 4.07
N PRO A 287 2.56 20.33 3.98
CA PRO A 287 3.43 20.71 5.08
C PRO A 287 3.47 22.23 5.32
N LEU A 288 3.11 23.02 4.30
CA LEU A 288 3.01 24.49 4.35
C LEU A 288 1.67 24.94 4.94
N LEU A 289 0.63 24.12 4.80
CA LEU A 289 -0.73 24.44 5.24
C LEU A 289 -1.09 23.85 6.60
N ILE A 290 -0.41 22.77 7.02
CA ILE A 290 -0.68 22.13 8.31
C ILE A 290 -0.40 23.10 9.47
N TYR A 291 -1.35 23.20 10.39
CA TYR A 291 -1.18 24.00 11.59
C TYR A 291 -0.08 23.40 12.48
N ARG A 292 0.94 24.20 12.81
CA ARG A 292 2.00 23.84 13.76
C ARG A 292 1.89 24.79 14.96
N PRO A 293 1.64 24.31 16.18
CA PRO A 293 1.66 25.15 17.37
C PRO A 293 3.05 25.77 17.54
N THR A 294 3.16 27.07 17.33
CA THR A 294 4.40 27.83 17.57
C THR A 294 4.57 28.11 19.06
N ALA A 295 5.81 28.27 19.53
CA ALA A 295 6.13 28.66 20.92
C ALA A 295 5.39 29.94 21.38
N GLN A 296 4.98 30.79 20.43
CA GLN A 296 4.22 32.03 20.68
C GLN A 296 2.71 31.81 20.90
N GLN A 297 2.17 30.63 20.57
CA GLN A 297 0.77 30.25 20.83
C GLN A 297 0.72 28.82 21.39
N PRO A 298 1.14 28.62 22.65
CA PRO A 298 1.09 27.30 23.27
C PRO A 298 -0.36 26.82 23.41
N LEU A 299 -0.55 25.51 23.18
CA LEU A 299 -1.83 24.85 23.43
C LEU A 299 -2.07 24.73 24.94
N SER A 300 -3.28 25.05 25.39
CA SER A 300 -3.69 24.80 26.78
C SER A 300 -3.75 23.29 27.07
N PRO A 301 -3.71 22.84 28.34
CA PRO A 301 -3.82 21.42 28.69
C PRO A 301 -5.09 20.76 28.12
N ALA A 302 -6.22 21.47 28.13
CA ALA A 302 -7.47 21.02 27.53
C ALA A 302 -7.37 20.90 26.01
N GLU A 303 -6.61 21.78 25.34
CA GLU A 303 -6.40 21.70 23.89
C GLU A 303 -5.47 20.55 23.52
N LYS A 304 -4.39 20.34 24.27
CA LYS A 304 -3.48 19.20 24.11
C LYS A 304 -4.22 17.87 24.25
N ALA A 305 -5.14 17.77 25.20
CA ALA A 305 -5.93 16.56 25.45
C ALA A 305 -6.82 16.13 24.27
N VAL A 306 -7.20 17.06 23.38
CA VAL A 306 -8.12 16.80 22.26
C VAL A 306 -7.43 16.90 20.89
N MET A 307 -6.14 17.27 20.84
CA MET A 307 -5.35 17.24 19.62
C MET A 307 -5.19 15.82 19.08
N ILE A 308 -5.31 15.64 17.76
CA ILE A 308 -5.06 14.35 17.09
C ILE A 308 -3.60 13.94 17.27
N TRP A 309 -2.69 14.90 17.18
CA TRP A 309 -1.26 14.70 17.22
C TRP A 309 -0.74 15.24 18.55
N GLN A 310 -0.54 14.33 19.51
CA GLN A 310 0.10 14.68 20.75
C GLN A 310 1.62 14.49 20.61
N PRO A 311 2.41 15.49 21.01
CA PRO A 311 3.83 15.33 21.25
C PRO A 311 4.13 14.07 22.08
N MET A 312 5.14 13.28 21.71
CA MET A 312 5.72 12.35 22.70
C MET A 312 6.34 13.19 23.83
N GLU A 313 6.07 12.80 25.07
CA GLU A 313 6.31 13.59 26.30
C GLU A 313 7.76 14.07 26.51
N ASN A 314 8.74 13.53 25.76
CA ASN A 314 10.16 13.86 25.87
C ASN A 314 10.82 14.37 24.57
N ASP A 315 10.06 14.66 23.51
CA ASP A 315 10.64 15.15 22.26
C ASP A 315 10.49 16.68 22.13
N SER A 316 11.60 17.40 22.21
CA SER A 316 11.65 18.86 21.99
C SER A 316 11.14 19.29 20.60
N ASN A 317 11.10 18.36 19.63
CA ASN A 317 10.64 18.56 18.25
C ASN A 317 9.45 17.66 17.89
N ALA A 318 8.50 17.51 18.80
CA ALA A 318 7.40 16.55 18.73
C ALA A 318 6.42 16.66 17.54
N TRP A 319 6.58 17.65 16.67
CA TRP A 319 5.82 17.83 15.43
C TRP A 319 6.54 17.28 14.18
N THR A 320 7.74 16.73 14.36
CA THR A 320 8.51 16.11 13.29
C THR A 320 8.07 14.66 13.12
N ARG A 321 7.72 14.25 11.88
CA ARG A 321 7.43 12.85 11.50
C ARG A 321 6.21 12.16 12.15
N ILE A 322 5.13 12.90 12.39
CA ILE A 322 3.87 12.39 13.00
C ILE A 322 3.04 11.48 12.08
N HIS A 323 3.17 11.58 10.76
CA HIS A 323 2.33 10.82 9.82
C HIS A 323 3.01 9.52 9.36
N ASN A 324 2.29 8.41 9.52
CA ASN A 324 2.73 7.06 9.16
C ASN A 324 2.13 6.59 7.81
N VAL A 325 2.47 5.37 7.39
CA VAL A 325 2.00 4.81 6.11
C VAL A 325 0.47 4.71 6.05
N TYR A 326 -0.21 4.44 7.16
CA TYR A 326 -1.67 4.35 7.22
C TYR A 326 -2.32 5.68 6.82
N ALA A 327 -1.72 6.80 7.22
CA ALA A 327 -2.18 8.11 6.82
C ALA A 327 -2.13 8.27 5.29
N VAL A 328 -0.98 7.95 4.67
CA VAL A 328 -0.78 8.06 3.22
C VAL A 328 -1.74 7.16 2.46
N LEU A 329 -1.90 5.90 2.87
CA LEU A 329 -2.81 4.96 2.23
C LEU A 329 -4.28 5.39 2.38
N SER A 330 -4.67 5.95 3.53
CA SER A 330 -6.04 6.47 3.70
C SER A 330 -6.35 7.64 2.77
N VAL A 331 -5.36 8.51 2.53
CA VAL A 331 -5.48 9.65 1.61
C VAL A 331 -5.52 9.18 0.17
N ALA A 332 -4.68 8.22 -0.19
CA ALA A 332 -4.57 7.70 -1.54
C ALA A 332 -5.75 6.81 -1.95
N ALA A 333 -6.38 6.10 -1.00
CA ALA A 333 -7.38 5.06 -1.28
C ALA A 333 -8.49 5.52 -2.23
N ALA A 334 -9.13 6.66 -1.95
CA ALA A 334 -10.20 7.20 -2.80
C ALA A 334 -9.70 7.52 -4.21
N GLY A 335 -8.51 8.13 -4.33
CA GLY A 335 -7.89 8.43 -5.61
C GLY A 335 -7.55 7.16 -6.41
N LEU A 336 -6.99 6.14 -5.76
CA LEU A 336 -6.65 4.88 -6.40
C LEU A 336 -7.90 4.16 -6.95
N VAL A 337 -9.03 4.22 -6.24
CA VAL A 337 -10.31 3.70 -6.73
C VAL A 337 -10.74 4.43 -8.01
N TRP A 338 -10.72 5.76 -8.04
CA TRP A 338 -11.10 6.51 -9.24
C TRP A 338 -10.16 6.27 -10.43
N LEU A 339 -8.86 6.20 -10.18
CA LEU A 339 -7.88 5.87 -11.21
C LEU A 339 -8.15 4.47 -11.79
N PHE A 340 -8.40 3.49 -10.93
CA PHE A 340 -8.73 2.13 -11.35
C PHE A 340 -9.99 2.11 -12.22
N LEU A 341 -11.06 2.79 -11.80
CA LEU A 341 -12.30 2.91 -12.58
C LEU A 341 -12.07 3.64 -13.91
N ALA A 342 -11.26 4.69 -13.93
CA ALA A 342 -10.92 5.45 -15.13
C ALA A 342 -10.25 4.60 -16.20
N GLN A 343 -9.28 3.77 -15.80
CA GLN A 343 -8.58 2.88 -16.71
C GLN A 343 -9.45 1.69 -17.13
N THR A 344 -10.24 1.13 -16.20
CA THR A 344 -11.07 -0.05 -16.50
C THR A 344 -12.20 0.26 -17.48
N PHE A 345 -12.78 1.46 -17.38
CA PHE A 345 -13.93 1.87 -18.21
C PHE A 345 -13.56 2.85 -19.34
N ASP A 346 -12.27 3.13 -19.53
CA ASP A 346 -11.75 4.11 -20.50
C ASP A 346 -12.45 5.48 -20.37
N ARG A 347 -12.55 5.97 -19.13
CA ARG A 347 -13.21 7.24 -18.76
C ARG A 347 -12.20 8.23 -18.18
N PRO A 348 -11.44 8.97 -19.01
CA PRO A 348 -10.46 9.94 -18.52
C PRO A 348 -11.11 11.08 -17.72
N GLN A 349 -12.41 11.33 -17.89
CA GLN A 349 -13.15 12.34 -17.11
C GLN A 349 -13.21 12.00 -15.61
N LEU A 350 -12.95 10.75 -15.20
CA LEU A 350 -12.85 10.37 -13.79
C LEU A 350 -11.64 11.02 -13.08
N ILE A 351 -10.81 11.78 -13.78
CA ILE A 351 -9.80 12.66 -13.17
C ILE A 351 -10.42 13.76 -12.28
N TYR A 352 -11.68 14.16 -12.51
CA TYR A 352 -12.39 15.13 -11.66
C TYR A 352 -12.72 14.59 -10.26
N PRO A 353 -13.46 13.48 -10.11
CA PRO A 353 -13.69 12.89 -8.78
C PRO A 353 -12.37 12.44 -8.12
N TYR A 354 -11.37 12.00 -8.90
CA TYR A 354 -10.01 11.77 -8.42
C TYR A 354 -9.41 13.02 -7.75
N THR A 355 -9.40 14.15 -8.47
CA THR A 355 -8.84 15.42 -7.98
C THR A 355 -9.61 15.94 -6.77
N LEU A 356 -10.94 15.79 -6.78
CA LEU A 356 -11.80 16.13 -5.65
C LEU A 356 -11.43 15.32 -4.39
N ALA A 357 -11.13 14.02 -4.53
CA ALA A 357 -10.71 13.20 -3.39
C ALA A 357 -9.43 13.73 -2.73
N PHE A 358 -8.44 14.17 -3.52
CA PHE A 358 -7.22 14.80 -3.00
C PHE A 358 -7.48 16.19 -2.42
N ALA A 359 -8.35 17.00 -3.03
CA ALA A 359 -8.72 18.32 -2.52
C ALA A 359 -9.41 18.25 -1.16
N VAL A 360 -10.38 17.34 -1.01
CA VAL A 360 -11.03 17.07 0.28
C VAL A 360 -10.00 16.60 1.30
N ASN A 361 -9.10 15.68 0.93
CA ASN A 361 -8.07 15.21 1.85
C ASN A 361 -7.11 16.31 2.30
N LEU A 362 -6.66 17.19 1.40
CA LEU A 362 -5.82 18.32 1.77
C LEU A 362 -6.56 19.26 2.73
N ALA A 363 -7.83 19.57 2.45
CA ALA A 363 -8.65 20.41 3.32
C ALA A 363 -8.83 19.77 4.70
N VAL A 364 -9.11 18.46 4.74
CA VAL A 364 -9.23 17.68 5.98
C VAL A 364 -7.93 17.70 6.79
N ILE A 365 -6.76 17.51 6.17
CA ILE A 365 -5.45 17.58 6.86
C ILE A 365 -5.27 18.95 7.53
N CYS A 366 -5.60 20.02 6.81
CA CYS A 366 -5.44 21.38 7.32
C CYS A 366 -6.41 21.68 8.47
N VAL A 367 -7.68 21.30 8.31
CA VAL A 367 -8.73 21.54 9.32
C VAL A 367 -8.52 20.68 10.56
N ALA A 368 -8.04 19.45 10.40
CA ALA A 368 -7.71 18.54 11.51
C ALA A 368 -6.63 19.08 12.46
N GLY A 369 -5.78 19.99 11.99
CA GLY A 369 -4.78 20.66 12.82
C GLY A 369 -5.35 21.75 13.74
N LEU A 370 -6.61 22.16 13.57
CA LEU A 370 -7.23 23.23 14.37
C LEU A 370 -7.81 22.66 15.68
N SER A 371 -7.72 23.45 16.76
CA SER A 371 -8.18 23.04 18.10
C SER A 371 -9.71 22.95 18.21
N PRO A 372 -10.26 21.76 18.58
CA PRO A 372 -11.69 21.56 18.90
C PRO A 372 -12.27 22.59 19.87
N VAL A 373 -11.46 23.04 20.82
CA VAL A 373 -11.87 23.99 21.86
C VAL A 373 -12.18 25.38 21.28
N ARG A 374 -11.57 25.76 20.15
CA ARG A 374 -11.72 27.07 19.52
C ARG A 374 -12.65 27.09 18.31
N TYR A 375 -13.30 25.95 18.04
CA TYR A 375 -14.09 25.70 16.83
C TYR A 375 -15.11 26.80 16.53
N TRP A 376 -15.78 27.38 17.54
CA TRP A 376 -16.84 28.38 17.35
C TRP A 376 -16.37 29.84 17.34
N SER A 377 -15.06 30.09 17.37
CA SER A 377 -14.55 31.45 17.21
C SER A 377 -14.58 31.89 15.74
N ARG A 378 -14.98 33.14 15.48
CA ARG A 378 -15.00 33.72 14.11
C ARG A 378 -13.65 33.60 13.39
N ARG A 379 -12.54 33.74 14.14
CA ARG A 379 -11.18 33.61 13.61
C ARG A 379 -10.89 32.18 13.11
N HIS A 380 -11.38 31.15 13.79
CA HIS A 380 -11.21 29.76 13.36
C HIS A 380 -12.11 29.42 12.17
N GLN A 381 -13.35 29.92 12.14
CA GLN A 381 -14.23 29.75 10.98
C GLN A 381 -13.59 30.33 9.71
N TRP A 382 -12.97 31.51 9.79
CA TRP A 382 -12.20 32.08 8.68
C TRP A 382 -11.00 31.22 8.26
N GLN A 383 -10.30 30.60 9.22
CA GLN A 383 -9.21 29.68 8.92
C GLN A 383 -9.72 28.42 8.20
N VAL A 384 -10.84 27.84 8.63
CA VAL A 384 -11.47 26.69 7.96
C VAL A 384 -11.83 27.04 6.52
N VAL A 385 -12.52 28.16 6.30
CA VAL A 385 -12.87 28.63 4.94
C VAL A 385 -11.62 28.85 4.09
N ARG A 386 -10.59 29.50 4.64
CA ARG A 386 -9.31 29.71 3.95
C ARG A 386 -8.67 28.38 3.55
N HIS A 387 -8.63 27.38 4.43
CA HIS A 387 -8.04 26.08 4.12
C HIS A 387 -8.84 25.31 3.06
N ILE A 388 -10.17 25.42 3.06
CA ILE A 388 -11.03 24.85 2.02
C ILE A 388 -10.71 25.48 0.66
N VAL A 389 -10.70 26.82 0.59
CA VAL A 389 -10.43 27.56 -0.66
C VAL A 389 -9.02 27.28 -1.16
N LEU A 390 -8.01 27.32 -0.28
CA LEU A 390 -6.63 27.01 -0.66
C LEU A 390 -6.48 25.58 -1.17
N SER A 391 -7.10 24.60 -0.51
CA SER A 391 -7.04 23.21 -0.96
C SER A 391 -7.70 23.02 -2.32
N TRP A 392 -8.83 23.69 -2.55
CA TRP A 392 -9.49 23.69 -3.84
C TRP A 392 -8.60 24.32 -4.93
N VAL A 393 -8.07 25.54 -4.72
CA VAL A 393 -7.21 26.24 -5.69
C VAL A 393 -5.97 25.41 -6.01
N LEU A 394 -5.31 24.83 -5.01
CA LEU A 394 -4.08 24.08 -5.21
C LEU A 394 -4.30 22.81 -6.02
N LEU A 395 -5.44 22.13 -5.88
CA LEU A 395 -5.70 20.88 -6.58
C LEU A 395 -6.39 21.09 -7.93
N PHE A 396 -7.41 21.95 -8.01
CA PHE A 396 -8.13 22.22 -9.26
C PHE A 396 -7.41 23.25 -10.15
N GLY A 397 -6.57 24.13 -9.60
CA GLY A 397 -5.79 25.10 -10.38
C GLY A 397 -4.89 24.43 -11.42
N PRO A 398 -3.98 23.50 -11.04
CA PRO A 398 -3.16 22.76 -11.98
C PRO A 398 -3.99 21.95 -12.99
N LEU A 399 -5.12 21.37 -12.55
CA LEU A 399 -6.02 20.63 -13.45
C LEU A 399 -6.63 21.54 -14.52
N LEU A 400 -7.08 22.74 -14.14
CA LEU A 400 -7.63 23.74 -15.06
C LEU A 400 -6.58 24.27 -16.05
N VAL A 401 -5.35 24.50 -15.58
CA VAL A 401 -4.23 24.88 -16.45
C VAL A 401 -3.95 23.78 -17.48
N PHE A 402 -3.96 22.52 -17.04
CA PHE A 402 -3.74 21.38 -17.92
C PHE A 402 -4.86 21.19 -18.96
N GLN A 403 -6.13 21.26 -18.55
CA GLN A 403 -7.27 21.00 -19.44
C GLN A 403 -7.66 22.20 -20.33
N GLY A 404 -7.05 23.36 -20.10
CA GLY A 404 -7.53 24.63 -20.63
C GLY A 404 -8.78 25.09 -19.88
N ALA A 405 -8.79 26.34 -19.41
CA ALA A 405 -9.84 26.91 -18.56
C ALA A 405 -11.15 27.21 -19.34
N SER A 406 -11.74 26.18 -19.95
CA SER A 406 -13.05 26.25 -20.61
C SER A 406 -14.16 26.51 -19.59
N THR A 407 -15.28 27.09 -20.03
CA THR A 407 -16.44 27.35 -19.17
C THR A 407 -16.93 26.09 -18.46
N ARG A 408 -16.87 24.94 -19.12
CA ARG A 408 -17.25 23.64 -18.54
C ARG A 408 -16.25 23.16 -17.50
N ALA A 409 -14.95 23.30 -17.75
CA ALA A 409 -13.92 22.96 -16.77
C ALA A 409 -14.01 23.84 -15.52
N ILE A 410 -14.29 25.14 -15.69
CA ILE A 410 -14.52 26.08 -14.58
C ILE A 410 -15.77 25.67 -13.79
N ALA A 411 -16.89 25.35 -14.45
CA ALA A 411 -18.10 24.88 -13.78
C ALA A 411 -17.85 23.59 -12.99
N ALA A 412 -17.12 22.64 -13.56
CA ALA A 412 -16.68 21.42 -12.88
C ALA A 412 -15.79 21.71 -11.67
N ALA A 413 -14.87 22.66 -11.77
CA ALA A 413 -14.05 23.09 -10.64
C ALA A 413 -14.90 23.73 -9.53
N LEU A 414 -15.94 24.50 -9.86
CA LEU A 414 -16.87 25.07 -8.86
C LEU A 414 -17.66 23.99 -8.12
N VAL A 415 -18.10 22.92 -8.80
CA VAL A 415 -18.65 21.72 -8.13
C VAL A 415 -17.61 21.12 -7.19
N GLY A 416 -16.34 21.08 -7.61
CA GLY A 416 -15.22 20.67 -6.78
C GLY A 416 -15.04 21.51 -5.51
N LEU A 417 -15.28 22.84 -5.57
CA LEU A 417 -15.24 23.71 -4.38
C LEU A 417 -16.34 23.34 -3.39
N VAL A 418 -17.56 23.12 -3.87
CA VAL A 418 -18.69 22.70 -3.03
C VAL A 418 -18.40 21.34 -2.39
N GLY A 419 -17.92 20.36 -3.17
CA GLY A 419 -17.53 19.05 -2.65
C GLY A 419 -16.41 19.13 -1.61
N THR A 420 -15.40 19.96 -1.85
CA THR A 420 -14.29 20.19 -0.90
C THR A 420 -14.80 20.80 0.41
N ALA A 421 -15.69 21.78 0.33
CA ALA A 421 -16.30 22.42 1.49
C ALA A 421 -17.17 21.44 2.30
N LEU A 422 -18.05 20.70 1.63
CA LEU A 422 -18.91 19.69 2.27
C LEU A 422 -18.07 18.61 2.95
N GLY A 423 -17.05 18.11 2.27
CA GLY A 423 -16.14 17.10 2.82
C GLY A 423 -15.40 17.59 4.07
N ALA A 424 -14.77 18.77 3.97
CA ALA A 424 -14.03 19.33 5.10
C ALA A 424 -14.93 19.64 6.30
N ILE A 425 -16.11 20.23 6.06
CA ILE A 425 -17.06 20.60 7.12
C ILE A 425 -17.68 19.36 7.78
N ALA A 426 -18.10 18.34 7.01
CA ALA A 426 -18.66 17.14 7.60
C ALA A 426 -17.60 16.35 8.38
N PHE A 427 -16.36 16.24 7.88
CA PHE A 427 -15.27 15.65 8.67
C PHE A 427 -15.04 16.42 9.97
N TYR A 428 -14.97 17.75 9.89
CA TYR A 428 -14.81 18.64 11.04
C TYR A 428 -15.88 18.45 12.12
N ARG A 429 -17.12 18.11 11.73
CA ARG A 429 -18.23 17.84 12.66
C ARG A 429 -18.18 16.43 13.25
N ILE A 430 -17.78 15.42 12.46
CA ILE A 430 -17.81 14.01 12.85
C ILE A 430 -16.55 13.61 13.65
N GLN A 431 -15.44 14.32 13.44
CA GLN A 431 -14.14 14.00 14.04
C GLN A 431 -14.16 13.78 15.57
N PRO A 432 -14.83 14.63 16.40
CA PRO A 432 -14.84 14.41 17.86
C PRO A 432 -15.49 13.08 18.25
N LEU A 433 -16.54 12.65 17.53
CA LEU A 433 -17.22 11.39 17.76
C LEU A 433 -16.30 10.20 17.43
N LEU A 434 -15.58 10.27 16.31
CA LEU A 434 -14.62 9.24 15.91
C LEU A 434 -13.45 9.13 16.89
N GLN A 435 -12.98 10.25 17.44
CA GLN A 435 -11.91 10.25 18.43
C GLN A 435 -12.33 9.56 19.74
N GLN A 436 -13.58 9.73 20.16
CA GLN A 436 -14.09 9.14 21.41
C GLN A 436 -14.37 7.64 21.30
N HIS A 437 -14.82 7.16 20.14
CA HIS A 437 -15.40 5.81 20.00
C HIS A 437 -14.57 4.85 19.15
N CYS A 438 -13.57 5.32 18.40
CA CYS A 438 -12.83 4.48 17.45
C CYS A 438 -11.34 4.40 17.77
N ALA A 439 -10.79 3.18 17.66
CA ALA A 439 -9.35 2.97 17.62
C ALA A 439 -8.70 3.67 16.42
N GLU A 440 -7.41 3.98 16.53
CA GLU A 440 -6.70 4.75 15.50
C GLU A 440 -6.78 4.14 14.09
N SER A 441 -6.58 2.83 13.96
CA SER A 441 -6.67 2.12 12.68
C SER A 441 -8.04 2.27 12.02
N VAL A 442 -9.10 2.25 12.82
CA VAL A 442 -10.49 2.38 12.35
C VAL A 442 -10.79 3.81 11.89
N ARG A 443 -10.20 4.81 12.54
CA ARG A 443 -10.33 6.22 12.10
C ARG A 443 -9.79 6.43 10.69
N TRP A 444 -8.69 5.78 10.32
CA TRP A 444 -8.13 5.84 8.96
C TRP A 444 -9.07 5.24 7.91
N VAL A 445 -9.75 4.14 8.24
CA VAL A 445 -10.75 3.50 7.34
C VAL A 445 -11.95 4.40 7.14
N TYR A 446 -12.53 4.97 8.21
CA TYR A 446 -13.65 5.89 8.09
C TYR A 446 -13.30 7.12 7.27
N ARG A 447 -12.09 7.64 7.42
CA ARG A 447 -11.60 8.75 6.61
C ARG A 447 -11.54 8.38 5.12
N ALA A 448 -10.97 7.22 4.78
CA ALA A 448 -10.92 6.75 3.41
C ALA A 448 -12.34 6.62 2.81
N LEU A 449 -13.25 5.93 3.52
CA LEU A 449 -14.65 5.77 3.09
C LEU A 449 -15.37 7.10 2.90
N PHE A 450 -15.23 8.01 3.86
CA PHE A 450 -15.85 9.33 3.79
C PHE A 450 -15.35 10.13 2.59
N THR A 451 -14.04 10.16 2.35
CA THR A 451 -13.48 10.88 1.21
C THR A 451 -13.89 10.27 -0.12
N THR A 452 -13.98 8.93 -0.21
CA THR A 452 -14.55 8.23 -1.37
C THR A 452 -16.00 8.67 -1.62
N LEU A 453 -16.86 8.66 -0.60
CA LEU A 453 -18.26 9.05 -0.74
C LEU A 453 -18.43 10.51 -1.20
N VAL A 454 -17.69 11.44 -0.61
CA VAL A 454 -17.74 12.87 -1.00
C VAL A 454 -17.21 13.06 -2.42
N SER A 455 -16.16 12.33 -2.80
CA SER A 455 -15.58 12.43 -4.13
C SER A 455 -16.53 11.99 -5.26
N CYS A 456 -17.57 11.18 -4.96
CA CYS A 456 -18.63 10.84 -5.91
C CYS A 456 -19.39 12.09 -6.40
N LEU A 457 -19.41 13.20 -5.65
CA LEU A 457 -19.96 14.48 -6.13
C LEU A 457 -19.22 14.99 -7.38
N GLY A 458 -17.96 14.57 -7.58
CA GLY A 458 -17.20 14.85 -8.79
C GLY A 458 -17.81 14.22 -10.06
N LEU A 459 -18.69 13.22 -9.94
CA LEU A 459 -19.46 12.72 -11.08
C LEU A 459 -20.46 13.76 -11.60
N GLY A 460 -20.98 14.63 -10.73
CA GLY A 460 -21.80 15.77 -11.13
C GLY A 460 -21.03 16.76 -12.02
N ALA A 461 -19.72 16.91 -11.79
CA ALA A 461 -18.85 17.72 -12.63
C ALA A 461 -18.71 17.15 -14.06
N ILE A 462 -18.71 15.81 -14.18
CA ILE A 462 -18.68 15.11 -15.48
C ILE A 462 -20.01 15.28 -16.22
N ALA A 463 -21.15 15.20 -15.50
CA ALA A 463 -22.48 15.40 -16.08
C ALA A 463 -22.68 16.80 -16.70
N LEU A 464 -21.88 17.80 -16.30
CA LEU A 464 -21.85 19.14 -16.89
C LEU A 464 -21.03 19.22 -18.19
N GLY A 465 -20.55 18.09 -18.72
CA GLY A 465 -19.83 17.99 -20.00
C GLY A 465 -18.35 18.39 -19.91
N ALA A 466 -17.75 18.27 -18.73
CA ALA A 466 -16.34 18.53 -18.53
C ALA A 466 -15.48 17.33 -18.99
N GLY A 467 -14.60 17.54 -19.97
CA GLY A 467 -13.69 16.52 -20.51
C GLY A 467 -14.12 15.89 -21.84
N GLY A 468 -14.65 16.70 -22.76
CA GLY A 468 -14.78 16.37 -24.18
C GLY A 468 -13.77 17.16 -25.00
#